data_AF-A0A2D5K4F1-F1
#
_entry.id   AF-A0A2D5K4F1-F1
#
_cell.length_a   1.000
_cell.length_b   1.000
_cell.length_c   1.000
_cell.angle_alpha   90.00
_cell.angle_beta   90.00
_cell.angle_gamma   90.00
#
_symmetry.space_group_name_H-M   'P 1'
#
loop_
_entity.id
_entity.type
_entity.pdbx_description
1 polymer ?
#
loop_
_entity_poly.entity_id
_entity_poly.type
_entity_poly.pdbx_seq_one_letter_code
_entity_poly.pdbx_strand_id
1 'polypeptide(L)'
;MKTKIFILLILISAFKTFAQSESLIENYEIYKDPSLETQFSFVQELLYVAGYVPEKIKVYQTLPNHAHVYQVTLDSVNGGFIFVRWNKEKKEHYVANKMIDPGLYYNLNAAREIMRKQTQKATFSSEDKSLQASDQFEISEEDIKGLRGEYDKKIQAQKETQDNLHKKSLEKAKKKADRKKTKN
;
A
#
# COMPACT_ATOMS: atom_id res chain seq x y z
N MET A 1 -6.40 31.40 -47.08
CA MET A 1 -6.96 30.60 -45.97
C MET A 1 -6.26 29.24 -45.73
N LYS A 2 -5.30 28.80 -46.55
CA LYS A 2 -4.69 27.46 -46.43
C LYS A 2 -3.46 27.40 -45.49
N THR A 3 -2.79 28.52 -45.23
CA THR A 3 -1.58 28.58 -44.38
C THR A 3 -1.89 28.67 -42.88
N LYS A 4 -3.04 29.23 -42.48
CA LYS A 4 -3.44 29.31 -41.06
C LYS A 4 -3.89 27.95 -40.49
N ILE A 5 -4.33 27.03 -41.34
CA ILE A 5 -4.74 25.67 -40.93
C ILE A 5 -3.53 24.78 -40.61
N PHE A 6 -2.40 25.00 -41.29
CA PHE A 6 -1.19 24.21 -41.07
C PHE A 6 -0.51 24.52 -39.72
N ILE A 7 -0.61 25.76 -39.23
CA ILE A 7 -0.06 26.18 -37.94
C ILE A 7 -0.87 25.60 -36.77
N LEU A 8 -2.19 25.44 -36.93
CA LEU A 8 -3.05 24.83 -35.91
C LEU A 8 -2.76 23.34 -35.73
N LEU A 9 -2.37 22.64 -36.81
CA LEU A 9 -2.05 21.20 -36.77
C LEU A 9 -0.71 20.90 -36.10
N ILE A 10 0.24 21.83 -36.13
CA ILE A 10 1.56 21.69 -35.48
C ILE A 10 1.48 21.94 -33.96
N LEU A 11 0.54 22.79 -33.49
CA LEU A 11 0.35 23.03 -32.05
C LEU A 11 -0.28 21.84 -31.32
N ILE A 12 -1.06 20.99 -32.01
CA ILE A 12 -1.73 19.84 -31.38
C ILE A 12 -0.75 18.68 -31.14
N SER A 13 0.34 18.58 -31.91
CA SER A 13 1.40 17.56 -31.69
C SER A 13 2.33 17.86 -30.50
N ALA A 14 2.26 19.04 -29.89
CA ALA A 14 3.10 19.41 -28.74
C ALA A 14 2.54 18.95 -27.38
N PHE A 15 1.28 18.50 -27.32
CA PHE A 15 0.73 17.86 -26.12
C PHE A 15 1.06 16.36 -26.11
N LYS A 16 2.35 16.02 -26.11
CA LYS A 16 2.74 14.77 -25.45
C LYS A 16 2.61 15.05 -23.97
N THR A 17 1.46 14.69 -23.41
CA THR A 17 1.34 14.46 -21.97
C THR A 17 2.49 13.52 -21.60
N PHE A 18 3.49 14.05 -20.88
CA PHE A 18 4.30 13.23 -20.00
C PHE A 18 3.35 12.75 -18.89
N ALA A 19 2.50 11.79 -19.22
CA ALA A 19 2.13 10.81 -18.23
C ALA A 19 3.45 10.10 -17.93
N GLN A 20 4.13 10.51 -16.85
CA GLN A 20 4.94 9.56 -16.12
C GLN A 20 3.94 8.48 -15.71
N SER A 21 3.81 7.43 -16.51
CA SER A 21 3.53 6.15 -15.92
C SER A 21 4.73 5.92 -15.01
N GLU A 22 4.59 6.26 -13.72
CA GLU A 22 5.35 5.55 -12.70
C GLU A 22 4.94 4.10 -12.86
N SER A 23 5.58 3.40 -13.79
CA SER A 23 5.53 1.96 -13.84
C SER A 23 6.29 1.54 -12.59
N LEU A 24 5.54 1.36 -11.50
CA LEU A 24 5.92 0.42 -10.45
C LEU A 24 6.49 -0.78 -11.16
N ILE A 25 7.75 -1.10 -10.88
CA ILE A 25 8.45 -2.14 -11.61
C ILE A 25 7.74 -3.45 -11.26
N GLU A 26 6.99 -3.98 -12.23
CA GLU A 26 6.04 -5.09 -12.04
C GLU A 26 6.70 -6.42 -11.64
N ASN A 27 8.03 -6.51 -11.59
CA ASN A 27 8.73 -7.78 -11.48
C ASN A 27 9.92 -7.77 -10.51
N TYR A 28 9.74 -8.38 -9.33
CA TYR A 28 10.80 -8.66 -8.36
C TYR A 28 11.99 -9.45 -8.93
N GLU A 29 11.82 -10.13 -10.07
CA GLU A 29 12.92 -10.81 -10.75
C GLU A 29 14.05 -9.88 -11.19
N ILE A 30 13.76 -8.60 -11.38
CA ILE A 30 14.76 -7.59 -11.70
C ILE A 30 15.74 -7.41 -10.54
N TYR A 31 15.38 -7.83 -9.32
CA TYR A 31 16.22 -7.77 -8.12
C TYR A 31 16.99 -9.06 -7.80
N LYS A 32 17.04 -10.03 -8.71
CA LYS A 32 17.58 -11.38 -8.47
C LYS A 32 19.10 -11.52 -8.64
N ASP A 33 19.85 -10.43 -8.54
CA ASP A 33 21.31 -10.48 -8.52
C ASP A 33 21.89 -9.61 -7.39
N PRO A 34 23.07 -9.99 -6.84
CA PRO A 34 23.63 -9.30 -5.68
C PRO A 34 24.44 -8.04 -6.04
N SER A 35 24.32 -7.51 -7.26
CA SER A 35 25.07 -6.33 -7.66
C SER A 35 24.68 -5.10 -6.86
N LEU A 36 25.60 -4.13 -6.81
CA LEU A 36 25.34 -2.87 -6.13
C LEU A 36 24.23 -2.08 -6.81
N GLU A 37 24.16 -2.13 -8.14
CA GLU A 37 23.14 -1.44 -8.93
C GLU A 37 21.75 -1.97 -8.59
N THR A 38 21.56 -3.29 -8.67
CA THR A 38 20.31 -3.95 -8.35
C THR A 38 19.89 -3.72 -6.90
N GLN A 39 20.84 -3.76 -5.97
CA GLN A 39 20.57 -3.48 -4.57
C GLN A 39 20.20 -2.01 -4.33
N PHE A 40 20.82 -1.07 -5.04
CA PHE A 40 20.48 0.35 -4.96
C PHE A 40 19.07 0.61 -5.50
N SER A 41 18.71 0.02 -6.64
CA SER A 41 17.36 0.09 -7.19
C SER A 41 16.32 -0.51 -6.23
N PHE A 42 16.63 -1.63 -5.58
CA PHE A 42 15.78 -2.20 -4.52
C PHE A 42 15.54 -1.20 -3.38
N VAL A 43 16.58 -0.48 -2.91
CA VAL A 43 16.43 0.54 -1.85
C VAL A 43 15.56 1.72 -2.30
N GLN A 44 15.73 2.19 -3.54
CA GLN A 44 14.95 3.29 -4.10
C GLN A 44 13.46 2.94 -4.17
N GLU A 45 13.15 1.77 -4.74
CA GLU A 45 11.76 1.33 -4.85
C GLU A 45 11.14 1.08 -3.47
N LEU A 46 11.92 0.50 -2.55
CA LEU A 46 11.45 0.27 -1.19
C LEU A 46 11.06 1.57 -0.48
N LEU A 47 11.85 2.63 -0.63
CA LEU A 47 11.56 3.95 -0.08
C LEU A 47 10.33 4.56 -0.74
N TYR A 48 10.23 4.46 -2.07
CA TYR A 48 9.09 4.95 -2.84
C TYR A 48 7.79 4.28 -2.39
N VAL A 49 7.75 2.95 -2.28
CA VAL A 49 6.57 2.18 -1.83
C VAL A 49 6.23 2.49 -0.37
N ALA A 50 7.23 2.76 0.47
CA ALA A 50 7.03 3.24 1.84
C ALA A 50 6.54 4.70 1.92
N GLY A 51 6.42 5.42 0.79
CA GLY A 51 5.95 6.80 0.71
C GLY A 51 7.03 7.85 1.00
N TYR A 52 8.31 7.48 0.94
CA TYR A 52 9.43 8.39 1.14
C TYR A 52 9.99 8.88 -0.20
N VAL A 53 10.26 10.19 -0.28
CA VAL A 53 10.99 10.81 -1.39
C VAL A 53 12.31 11.34 -0.84
N PRO A 54 13.40 10.56 -0.91
CA PRO A 54 14.68 10.95 -0.32
C PRO A 54 15.36 12.04 -1.14
N GLU A 55 15.89 13.06 -0.47
CA GLU A 55 16.76 14.08 -1.08
C GLU A 55 18.08 13.44 -1.57
N LYS A 56 18.61 12.49 -0.80
CA LYS A 56 19.86 11.81 -1.12
C LYS A 56 19.90 10.39 -0.57
N ILE A 57 20.40 9.46 -1.39
CA ILE A 57 20.78 8.12 -0.97
C ILE A 57 22.26 7.95 -1.32
N LYS A 58 23.07 7.48 -0.38
CA LYS A 58 24.47 7.09 -0.65
C LYS A 58 24.83 5.82 0.11
N VAL A 59 25.74 5.03 -0.47
CA VAL A 59 26.38 3.94 0.26
C VAL A 59 27.28 4.55 1.32
N TYR A 60 26.94 4.35 2.59
CA TYR A 60 27.74 4.78 3.73
C TYR A 60 28.86 3.78 4.03
N GLN A 61 28.54 2.49 3.98
CA GLN A 61 29.49 1.43 4.25
C GLN A 61 29.21 0.21 3.36
N THR A 62 30.28 -0.37 2.82
CA THR A 62 30.26 -1.66 2.14
C THR A 62 30.78 -2.74 3.07
N LEU A 63 30.06 -3.85 3.17
CA LEU A 63 30.38 -4.99 4.02
C LEU A 63 30.55 -6.26 3.18
N PRO A 64 31.26 -7.29 3.70
CA PRO A 64 31.36 -8.58 3.03
C PRO A 64 29.98 -9.20 2.74
N ASN A 65 29.93 -10.14 1.79
CA ASN A 65 28.71 -10.85 1.39
C ASN A 65 27.59 -9.95 0.84
N HIS A 66 27.94 -8.99 -0.03
CA HIS A 66 26.98 -8.12 -0.74
C HIS A 66 26.03 -7.38 0.20
N ALA A 67 26.57 -6.89 1.31
CA ALA A 67 25.84 -6.19 2.33
C ALA A 67 26.28 -4.71 2.34
N HIS A 68 25.33 -3.79 2.38
CA HIS A 68 25.63 -2.36 2.36
C HIS A 68 24.74 -1.61 3.34
N VAL A 69 25.32 -0.57 3.93
CA VAL A 69 24.62 0.40 4.74
C VAL A 69 24.40 1.62 3.87
N TYR A 70 23.15 1.98 3.63
CA TYR A 70 22.77 3.18 2.90
C TYR A 70 22.47 4.28 3.90
N GLN A 71 23.09 5.45 3.73
CA GLN A 71 22.64 6.66 4.41
C GLN A 71 21.60 7.34 3.52
N VAL A 72 20.42 7.53 4.08
CA VAL A 72 19.28 8.17 3.42
C VAL A 72 19.00 9.49 4.11
N THR A 73 18.98 10.56 3.33
CA THR A 73 18.55 11.89 3.76
C THR A 73 17.17 12.12 3.20
N LEU A 74 16.18 12.31 4.07
CA LEU A 74 14.79 12.60 3.68
C LEU A 74 14.57 14.11 3.56
N ASP A 75 15.12 14.88 4.50
CA ASP A 75 15.15 16.34 4.48
C ASP A 75 16.38 16.87 5.26
N SER A 76 16.44 18.18 5.48
CA SER A 76 17.55 18.85 6.19
C SER A 76 17.82 18.36 7.63
N VAL A 77 16.85 17.70 8.27
CA VAL A 77 16.91 17.26 9.68
C VAL A 77 16.72 15.74 9.78
N ASN A 78 15.88 15.18 8.92
CA ASN A 78 15.41 13.81 8.96
C ASN A 78 16.19 12.94 7.97
N GLY A 79 16.61 11.78 8.47
CA GLY A 79 17.29 10.77 7.69
C GLY A 79 17.48 9.53 8.52
N GLY A 80 18.17 8.56 7.94
CA GLY A 80 18.45 7.32 8.62
C GLY A 80 19.44 6.48 7.87
N PHE A 81 19.74 5.33 8.46
CA PHE A 81 20.51 4.29 7.81
C PHE A 81 19.57 3.13 7.46
N ILE A 82 19.80 2.53 6.29
CA ILE A 82 19.13 1.32 5.85
C ILE A 82 20.20 0.27 5.64
N PHE A 83 20.12 -0.82 6.38
CA PHE A 83 21.04 -1.92 6.22
C PHE A 83 20.42 -2.99 5.31
N VAL A 84 21.01 -3.22 4.14
CA VAL A 84 20.54 -4.19 3.16
C VAL A 84 21.55 -5.30 2.97
N ARG A 85 21.04 -6.53 2.83
CA ARG A 85 21.83 -7.75 2.67
C ARG A 85 21.27 -8.60 1.55
N TRP A 86 22.11 -9.49 1.04
CA TRP A 86 21.73 -10.50 0.06
C TRP A 86 21.47 -11.85 0.73
N ASN A 87 20.32 -12.44 0.46
CA ASN A 87 20.03 -13.83 0.79
C ASN A 87 20.38 -14.73 -0.40
N LYS A 88 21.42 -15.55 -0.26
CA LYS A 88 21.91 -16.45 -1.33
C LYS A 88 20.93 -17.58 -1.67
N GLU A 89 20.19 -18.08 -0.67
CA GLU A 89 19.27 -19.22 -0.85
C GLU A 89 18.01 -18.77 -1.58
N LYS A 90 17.45 -17.63 -1.15
CA LYS A 90 16.22 -17.06 -1.72
C LYS A 90 16.47 -16.20 -2.97
N LYS A 91 17.73 -15.85 -3.24
CA LYS A 91 18.16 -14.93 -4.30
C LYS A 91 17.43 -13.60 -4.23
N GLU A 92 17.45 -12.96 -3.05
CA GLU A 92 16.70 -11.74 -2.79
C GLU A 92 17.46 -10.75 -1.89
N HIS A 93 17.17 -9.45 -2.07
CA HIS A 93 17.60 -8.40 -1.15
C HIS A 93 16.63 -8.28 0.03
N TYR A 94 17.18 -8.04 1.23
CA TYR A 94 16.36 -7.83 2.42
C TYR A 94 16.95 -6.79 3.36
N VAL A 95 16.06 -6.13 4.09
CA VAL A 95 16.40 -5.13 5.10
C VAL A 95 16.71 -5.81 6.43
N ALA A 96 17.82 -5.43 7.06
CA ALA A 96 18.28 -5.96 8.33
C ALA A 96 18.12 -4.93 9.45
N ASN A 97 17.56 -5.34 10.58
CA ASN A 97 17.16 -4.48 11.70
C ASN A 97 18.33 -3.76 12.43
N LYS A 98 19.59 -4.13 12.20
CA LYS A 98 20.70 -3.75 13.09
C LYS A 98 21.05 -2.26 13.11
N MET A 99 20.69 -1.50 12.08
CA MET A 99 21.12 -0.09 11.92
C MET A 99 20.02 0.79 11.34
N ILE A 100 18.76 0.54 11.68
CA ILE A 100 17.62 1.28 11.12
C ILE A 100 16.83 1.90 12.26
N ASP A 101 16.40 3.14 12.07
CA ASP A 101 15.47 3.77 13.00
C ASP A 101 14.19 2.91 13.10
N PRO A 102 13.63 2.67 14.29
CA PRO A 102 12.46 1.82 14.45
C PRO A 102 11.27 2.24 13.57
N GLY A 103 10.99 3.54 13.43
CA GLY A 103 9.88 4.03 12.61
C GLY A 103 10.11 3.76 11.12
N LEU A 104 11.33 3.99 10.64
CA LEU A 104 11.73 3.68 9.28
C LEU A 104 11.69 2.15 9.02
N TYR A 105 12.13 1.33 9.97
CA TYR A 105 12.18 -0.12 9.84
C TYR A 105 10.81 -0.76 9.59
N TYR A 106 9.78 -0.37 10.35
CA TYR A 106 8.43 -0.92 10.16
C TYR A 106 7.85 -0.55 8.80
N ASN A 107 7.99 0.70 8.37
CA ASN A 107 7.48 1.15 7.07
C ASN A 107 8.18 0.44 5.91
N LEU A 108 9.51 0.29 5.98
CA LEU A 108 10.28 -0.42 4.95
C LEU A 108 9.92 -1.91 4.89
N ASN A 109 9.67 -2.57 6.02
CA ASN A 109 9.23 -3.97 6.00
C ASN A 109 7.83 -4.14 5.41
N ALA A 110 6.91 -3.22 5.73
CA ALA A 110 5.59 -3.20 5.11
C ALA A 110 5.71 -3.01 3.58
N ALA A 111 6.52 -2.04 3.14
CA ALA A 111 6.76 -1.78 1.72
C ALA A 111 7.35 -3.00 1.00
N ARG A 112 8.33 -3.68 1.59
CA ARG A 112 8.91 -4.91 1.04
C ARG A 112 7.84 -5.99 0.79
N GLU A 113 6.93 -6.14 1.74
CA GLU A 113 5.87 -7.13 1.65
C GLU A 113 4.77 -6.72 0.65
N ILE A 114 4.49 -5.42 0.49
CA ILE A 114 3.65 -4.89 -0.59
C ILE A 114 4.26 -5.22 -1.94
N MET A 115 5.54 -4.91 -2.15
CA MET A 115 6.26 -5.21 -3.39
C MET A 115 6.22 -6.71 -3.73
N ARG A 116 6.45 -7.56 -2.72
CA ARG A 116 6.37 -9.02 -2.85
C ARG A 116 4.98 -9.47 -3.30
N LYS A 117 3.91 -8.94 -2.69
CA LYS A 117 2.53 -9.29 -3.04
C LYS A 117 2.13 -8.73 -4.41
N GLN A 118 2.54 -7.52 -4.78
CA GLN A 118 2.30 -6.94 -6.11
C GLN A 118 2.92 -7.79 -7.22
N THR A 119 4.12 -8.33 -6.99
CA THR A 119 4.75 -9.25 -7.97
C THR A 119 3.96 -10.56 -8.12
N GLN A 120 3.30 -11.03 -7.05
CA GLN A 120 2.53 -12.28 -7.06
C GLN A 120 1.07 -12.10 -7.49
N LYS A 121 0.50 -10.90 -7.31
CA LYS A 121 -0.91 -10.57 -7.56
C LYS A 121 -1.02 -9.21 -8.23
N ALA A 122 -1.69 -9.16 -9.38
CA ALA A 122 -1.91 -7.92 -10.14
C ALA A 122 -2.74 -6.86 -9.37
N THR A 123 -3.57 -7.28 -8.41
CA THR A 123 -4.42 -6.40 -7.61
C THR A 123 -4.63 -6.97 -6.21
N PHE A 124 -4.70 -6.08 -5.21
CA PHE A 124 -5.11 -6.41 -3.85
C PHE A 124 -6.63 -6.41 -3.73
N SER A 125 -7.19 -7.39 -3.02
CA SER A 125 -8.63 -7.42 -2.71
C SER A 125 -8.88 -7.21 -1.22
N SER A 126 -10.12 -6.89 -0.86
CA SER A 126 -10.57 -6.83 0.55
C SER A 126 -10.45 -8.18 1.27
N GLU A 127 -10.23 -9.26 0.53
CA GLU A 127 -10.08 -10.60 1.07
C GLU A 127 -8.65 -10.91 1.53
N ASP A 128 -7.66 -10.13 1.08
CA ASP A 128 -6.25 -10.33 1.42
C ASP A 128 -5.96 -10.00 2.90
N LYS A 129 -5.01 -10.74 3.49
CA LYS A 129 -4.52 -10.41 4.85
C LYS A 129 -3.79 -9.08 4.82
N SER A 130 -4.11 -8.21 5.78
CA SER A 130 -3.32 -7.01 6.04
C SER A 130 -1.88 -7.40 6.39
N LEU A 131 -0.95 -6.48 6.12
CA LEU A 131 0.42 -6.60 6.59
C LEU A 131 0.42 -6.63 8.11
N GLN A 132 1.07 -7.64 8.70
CA GLN A 132 1.23 -7.77 10.14
C GLN A 132 2.67 -7.45 10.50
N ALA A 133 2.84 -6.78 11.64
CA ALA A 133 4.17 -6.49 12.16
C ALA A 133 4.82 -7.80 12.66
N SER A 134 6.15 -7.87 12.64
CA SER A 134 6.89 -9.11 12.98
C SER A 134 6.73 -9.56 14.43
N ASP A 135 6.30 -8.67 15.30
CA ASP A 135 6.01 -8.88 16.72
C ASP A 135 4.55 -9.27 17.01
N GLN A 136 3.69 -9.30 15.98
CA GLN A 136 2.32 -9.79 16.09
C GLN A 136 2.25 -11.29 15.79
N PHE A 137 1.32 -11.98 16.47
CA PHE A 137 1.00 -13.36 16.14
C PHE A 137 0.36 -13.42 14.75
N GLU A 138 0.92 -14.26 13.88
CA GLU A 138 0.43 -14.39 12.51
C GLU A 138 -1.01 -14.95 12.51
N ILE A 139 -1.97 -14.12 12.11
CA ILE A 139 -3.37 -14.53 12.03
C ILE A 139 -3.53 -15.53 10.87
N SER A 140 -4.08 -16.72 11.15
CA SER A 140 -4.31 -17.78 10.15
C SER A 140 -5.43 -17.40 9.16
N GLU A 141 -5.57 -18.15 8.06
CA GLU A 141 -6.67 -17.89 7.12
C GLU A 141 -8.03 -18.24 7.74
N GLU A 142 -8.05 -19.29 8.56
CA GLU A 142 -9.19 -19.75 9.33
C GLU A 142 -9.66 -18.68 10.32
N ASP A 143 -8.72 -18.06 11.04
CA ASP A 143 -9.01 -16.99 12.00
C ASP A 143 -9.66 -15.78 11.31
N ILE A 144 -9.12 -15.35 10.17
CA ILE A 144 -9.70 -14.22 9.40
C ILE A 144 -11.09 -14.57 8.91
N LYS A 145 -11.31 -15.78 8.42
CA LYS A 145 -12.64 -16.22 7.96
C LYS A 145 -13.64 -16.23 9.11
N GLY A 146 -13.21 -16.66 10.30
CA GLY A 146 -14.00 -16.60 11.54
C GLY A 146 -14.38 -15.16 11.89
N LEU A 147 -13.40 -14.27 12.00
CA LEU A 147 -13.59 -12.86 12.35
C LEU A 147 -14.51 -12.12 11.37
N ARG A 148 -14.35 -12.38 10.06
CA ARG A 148 -15.24 -11.84 9.02
C ARG A 148 -16.68 -12.33 9.20
N GLY A 149 -16.85 -13.63 9.43
CA GLY A 149 -18.18 -14.20 9.68
C GLY A 149 -18.85 -13.62 10.93
N GLU A 150 -18.10 -13.34 12.00
CA GLU A 150 -18.63 -12.67 13.19
C GLU A 150 -19.02 -11.21 12.91
N TYR A 151 -18.20 -10.49 12.15
CA TYR A 151 -18.50 -9.13 11.74
C TYR A 151 -19.77 -9.06 10.89
N ASP A 152 -19.91 -9.93 9.89
CA ASP A 152 -21.09 -9.99 9.02
C ASP A 152 -22.36 -10.28 9.82
N LYS A 153 -22.31 -11.23 10.77
CA LYS A 153 -23.42 -11.52 11.69
C LYS A 153 -23.79 -10.28 12.52
N LYS A 154 -22.80 -9.53 13.00
CA LYS A 154 -23.04 -8.31 13.78
C LYS A 154 -23.70 -7.22 12.95
N ILE A 155 -23.25 -7.01 11.70
CA ILE A 155 -23.85 -6.04 10.77
C ILE A 155 -25.28 -6.44 10.42
N GLN A 156 -25.53 -7.74 10.17
CA GLN A 156 -26.86 -8.25 9.89
C GLN A 156 -27.81 -8.01 11.06
N ALA A 157 -27.38 -8.33 12.28
CA ALA A 157 -28.16 -8.08 13.49
C ALA A 157 -28.46 -6.57 13.67
N GLN A 158 -27.49 -5.69 13.41
CA GLN A 158 -27.72 -4.24 13.48
C GLN A 158 -28.77 -3.76 12.47
N LYS A 159 -28.72 -4.26 11.23
CA LYS A 159 -29.73 -3.94 10.19
C LYS A 159 -31.12 -4.42 10.61
N GLU A 160 -31.25 -5.65 11.08
CA GLU A 160 -32.54 -6.19 11.55
C GLU A 160 -33.11 -5.36 12.71
N THR A 161 -32.25 -4.89 13.61
CA THR A 161 -32.66 -4.04 14.73
C THR A 161 -33.18 -2.69 14.22
N GLN A 162 -32.48 -2.07 13.26
CA GLN A 162 -32.91 -0.82 12.63
C GLN A 162 -34.23 -0.98 11.87
N ASP A 163 -34.38 -2.06 11.10
CA ASP A 163 -35.60 -2.35 10.35
C ASP A 163 -36.80 -2.56 11.27
N ASN A 164 -36.60 -3.26 12.40
CA ASN A 164 -37.64 -3.46 13.40
C ASN A 164 -38.04 -2.14 14.08
N LEU A 165 -37.06 -1.28 14.40
CA LEU A 165 -37.35 0.06 14.93
C LEU A 165 -38.12 0.92 13.92
N HIS A 166 -37.76 0.85 12.64
CA HIS A 166 -38.43 1.56 11.56
C HIS A 166 -39.86 1.04 11.33
N LYS A 167 -40.08 -0.28 11.31
CA LYS A 167 -41.43 -0.85 11.25
C LYS A 167 -42.29 -0.41 12.43
N LYS A 168 -41.74 -0.45 13.64
CA LYS A 168 -42.44 -0.02 14.86
C LYS A 168 -42.78 1.47 14.86
N SER A 169 -41.92 2.32 14.29
CA SER A 169 -42.19 3.75 14.15
C SER A 169 -43.31 4.01 13.13
N LEU A 170 -43.29 3.31 11.98
CA LEU A 170 -44.34 3.37 10.95
C LEU A 170 -45.70 2.92 11.49
N GLU A 171 -45.76 1.81 12.24
CA GLU A 171 -47.01 1.36 12.85
C GLU A 171 -47.57 2.37 13.85
N LYS A 172 -46.71 2.97 14.69
CA LYS A 172 -47.12 4.03 15.61
C LYS A 172 -47.65 5.25 14.86
N ALA A 173 -47.02 5.63 13.74
CA ALA A 173 -47.47 6.73 12.90
C ALA A 173 -48.83 6.44 12.26
N LYS A 174 -49.05 5.24 11.71
CA LYS A 174 -50.34 4.79 11.16
C LYS A 174 -51.45 4.84 12.21
N LYS A 175 -51.23 4.23 13.39
CA LYS A 175 -52.20 4.26 14.51
C LYS A 175 -52.54 5.68 14.97
N LYS A 176 -51.59 6.61 14.96
CA LYS A 176 -51.84 8.03 15.27
C LYS A 176 -52.68 8.71 14.19
N ALA A 177 -52.43 8.43 12.90
CA ALA A 177 -53.20 8.96 11.79
C ALA A 177 -54.65 8.46 11.80
N ASP A 178 -54.85 7.16 12.06
CA ASP A 178 -56.19 6.54 12.11
C ASP A 178 -57.04 7.10 13.25
N ARG A 179 -56.44 7.32 14.44
CA ARG A 179 -57.11 7.98 15.58
C ARG A 179 -57.50 9.44 15.30
N LYS A 180 -56.76 10.15 14.46
CA LYS A 180 -57.13 11.51 14.03
C LYS A 180 -58.31 11.49 13.06
N LYS A 181 -58.41 10.49 12.19
CA LYS A 181 -59.53 10.34 11.24
C LYS A 181 -60.85 9.97 11.92
N THR A 182 -60.83 9.23 13.02
CA THR A 182 -62.05 8.83 13.76
C THR A 182 -62.60 9.89 14.70
N LYS A 183 -61.87 11.01 14.89
CA LYS A 183 -62.26 12.12 15.76
C LYS A 183 -62.91 13.30 15.02
N ASN A 184 -62.96 13.23 13.68
CA ASN A 184 -63.73 14.11 12.81
C ASN A 184 -64.93 13.35 12.27
#